data_AF-A0A847WSA9-F1
#
_entry.id   AF-A0A847WSA9-F1
#
_cell.length_a   1.000
_cell.length_b   1.000
_cell.length_c   1.000
_cell.angle_alpha   90.00
_cell.angle_beta   90.00
_cell.angle_gamma   90.00
#
_symmetry.space_group_name_H-M   'P 1'
#
loop_
_entity.id
_entity.type
_entity.pdbx_description
1 polymer ?
#
loop_
_entity_poly.entity_id
_entity_poly.type
_entity_poly.pdbx_seq_one_letter_code
_entity_poly.pdbx_strand_id
1 'polypeptide(L)' 'MRQLNNFPYKNVLVLGLAKSGIATCQVLLRNGLNVTANDLKADLSNPELIKLKEQGVQITVGEHPLSLLD' A
#
# COMPACT_ATOMS: atom_id res chain seq x y z
N MET A 1 4.02 9.55 -17.91
CA MET A 1 3.79 9.24 -16.47
C MET A 1 5.12 8.87 -15.84
N ARG A 2 5.32 9.08 -14.52
CA ARG A 2 6.61 8.81 -13.86
C ARG A 2 6.75 7.30 -13.59
N GLN A 3 7.67 6.65 -14.30
CA GLN A 3 8.14 5.30 -13.96
C GLN A 3 9.19 5.39 -12.85
N LEU A 4 9.18 4.41 -11.95
CA LEU A 4 10.19 4.27 -10.92
C LEU A 4 11.45 3.65 -11.54
N ASN A 5 12.35 4.51 -12.02
CA ASN A 5 13.66 4.07 -12.49
C ASN A 5 14.59 3.82 -11.29
N ASN A 6 15.41 2.77 -11.36
CA ASN A 6 16.39 2.43 -10.32
C ASN A 6 15.79 2.21 -8.92
N PHE A 7 14.57 1.69 -8.82
CA PHE A 7 13.97 1.28 -7.55
C PHE A 7 14.28 -0.21 -7.30
N PRO A 8 15.22 -0.56 -6.41
CA PRO A 8 15.74 -1.93 -6.30
C PRO A 8 14.82 -2.87 -5.51
N TYR A 9 13.78 -2.35 -4.87
CA TYR A 9 12.90 -3.12 -4.00
C TYR A 9 11.73 -3.71 -4.80
N LYS A 10 11.34 -4.93 -4.46
CA LYS A 10 10.15 -5.60 -5.02
C LYS A 10 8.95 -5.59 -4.07
N ASN A 11 9.21 -5.69 -2.77
CA ASN A 11 8.19 -5.67 -1.72
C ASN A 11 8.28 -4.32 -0.99
N VAL A 12 7.14 -3.66 -0.81
CA VAL A 12 7.08 -2.34 -0.18
C VAL A 12 5.97 -2.31 0.86
N LEU A 13 6.33 -1.94 2.09
CA LEU A 13 5.39 -1.64 3.16
C LEU A 13 5.08 -0.13 3.16
N VAL A 14 3.81 0.23 2.97
CA VAL A 14 3.30 1.59 3.08
C VAL A 14 2.64 1.76 4.44
N LEU A 15 3.27 2.56 5.32
CA LEU A 15 2.72 2.88 6.63
C LEU A 15 1.91 4.18 6.54
N GLY A 16 0.61 4.09 6.80
CA GLY A 16 -0.35 5.18 6.70
C GLY A 16 -1.14 5.15 5.37
N LEU A 17 -2.46 5.23 5.47
CA LEU A 17 -3.43 5.18 4.37
C LEU A 17 -4.35 6.40 4.33
N ALA A 18 -3.84 7.56 4.73
CA ALA A 18 -4.43 8.85 4.36
C ALA A 18 -4.29 9.09 2.85
N LYS A 19 -4.56 10.31 2.38
CA LYS A 19 -4.54 10.66 0.95
C LYS A 19 -3.23 10.30 0.22
N SER A 20 -2.07 10.61 0.82
CA SER A 20 -0.76 10.32 0.22
C SER A 20 -0.43 8.83 0.23
N GLY A 21 -0.81 8.11 1.29
CA GLY A 21 -0.60 6.66 1.41
C GLY A 21 -1.30 5.87 0.31
N ILE A 22 -2.57 6.21 0.05
CA ILE A 22 -3.36 5.62 -1.04
C ILE A 22 -2.70 5.90 -2.39
N ALA A 23 -2.33 7.15 -2.66
CA ALA A 23 -1.66 7.53 -3.92
C ALA A 23 -0.33 6.79 -4.10
N THR A 24 0.45 6.62 -3.04
CA THR A 24 1.70 5.86 -3.05
C THR A 24 1.45 4.39 -3.42
N CYS A 25 0.47 3.73 -2.80
CA CYS A 25 0.11 2.35 -3.14
C CYS A 25 -0.24 2.20 -4.63
N GLN A 26 -1.02 3.13 -5.18
CA GLN A 26 -1.38 3.11 -6.59
C GLN A 26 -0.17 3.26 -7.52
N VAL A 27 0.79 4.14 -7.18
CA VAL A 27 2.01 4.32 -7.98
C VAL A 27 2.87 3.06 -7.92
N LEU A 28 3.06 2.47 -6.74
CA LEU A 28 3.88 1.28 -6.56
C LEU A 28 3.29 0.07 -7.31
N LEU A 29 1.98 -0.18 -7.18
CA LEU A 29 1.29 -1.24 -7.91
C LEU A 29 1.42 -1.10 -9.44
N ARG A 30 1.22 0.12 -9.97
CA ARG A 30 1.35 0.37 -11.42
C ARG A 30 2.76 0.15 -11.95
N ASN A 31 3.78 0.22 -11.07
CA ASN A 31 5.16 -0.13 -11.40
C ASN A 31 5.48 -1.63 -11.17
N GLY A 32 4.46 -2.46 -10.91
CA GLY A 32 4.61 -3.92 -10.77
C GLY A 32 5.24 -4.35 -9.45
N LEU A 33 5.17 -3.50 -8.42
CA LEU A 33 5.70 -3.80 -7.09
C LEU A 33 4.65 -4.50 -6.24
N ASN A 34 5.12 -5.37 -5.33
CA ASN A 34 4.29 -5.99 -4.31
C ASN A 34 4.10 -5.00 -3.17
N VAL A 35 2.86 -4.63 -2.89
CA VAL A 35 2.55 -3.59 -1.92
C VAL A 35 1.75 -4.18 -0.77
N THR A 36 2.25 -3.96 0.43
CA THR A 36 1.52 -4.15 1.68
C THR A 36 1.29 -2.77 2.29
N ALA A 37 0.08 -2.49 2.73
CA ALA A 37 -0.27 -1.25 3.38
C ALA A 37 -0.79 -1.51 4.78
N ASN A 38 -0.42 -0.62 5.70
CA ASN A 38 -0.81 -0.75 7.08
C ASN A 38 -1.15 0.61 7.70
N ASP A 39 -2.30 0.69 8.34
CA ASP A 39 -2.79 1.91 8.96
C ASP A 39 -3.59 1.59 10.22
N LEU A 40 -3.57 2.48 11.21
CA LEU A 40 -4.23 2.24 12.49
C LEU A 40 -5.75 2.43 12.43
N LYS A 41 -6.24 3.32 11.56
CA LYS A 41 -7.62 3.83 11.58
C LYS A 41 -8.27 3.93 10.18
N ALA A 42 -7.67 3.31 9.18
CA ALA A 42 -8.18 3.35 7.82
C ALA A 42 -9.61 2.79 7.74
N ASP A 43 -10.50 3.57 7.12
CA ASP A 43 -11.88 3.16 6.88
C ASP A 43 -11.94 2.20 5.68
N LEU A 44 -12.10 0.91 5.95
CA LEU A 44 -12.18 -0.14 4.93
C LEU A 44 -13.41 -0.03 4.01
N SER A 45 -14.40 0.81 4.36
CA SER A 45 -15.51 1.13 3.46
C SER A 45 -15.15 2.17 2.40
N ASN A 46 -13.98 2.81 2.50
CA ASN A 46 -13.49 3.76 1.52
C ASN A 46 -13.33 3.08 0.15
N PRO A 47 -14.01 3.57 -0.91
CA PRO A 47 -13.91 3.02 -2.27
C PRO A 47 -12.47 2.90 -2.79
N GLU A 48 -11.57 3.82 -2.41
CA GLU A 48 -10.17 3.76 -2.82
C GLU A 48 -9.43 2.58 -2.19
N LEU A 49 -9.72 2.23 -0.93
CA LEU A 49 -9.10 1.09 -0.25
C LEU A 49 -9.64 -0.23 -0.77
N ILE A 50 -10.94 -0.29 -1.07
CA ILE A 50 -11.57 -1.44 -1.73
C ILE A 50 -10.87 -1.70 -3.07
N LYS A 51 -10.70 -0.66 -3.88
CA LYS A 51 -9.99 -0.75 -5.16
C LYS A 51 -8.54 -1.21 -4.99
N LEU A 52 -7.81 -0.69 -3.98
CA LEU A 52 -6.45 -1.15 -3.71
C LEU A 52 -6.40 -2.65 -3.36
N LYS A 53 -7.35 -3.15 -2.55
CA LYS A 53 -7.45 -4.59 -2.24
C LYS A 53 -7.72 -5.42 -3.49
N GLU A 54 -8.66 -4.98 -4.34
CA GLU A 54 -8.98 -5.65 -5.61
C GLU A 54 -7.77 -5.67 -6.57
N GLN A 55 -6.91 -4.65 -6.49
CA GLN A 55 -5.67 -4.55 -7.25
C GLN A 55 -4.51 -5.35 -6.64
N GLY A 56 -4.74 -6.08 -5.55
CA GLY A 56 -3.76 -6.98 -4.93
C GLY A 56 -2.93 -6.38 -3.79
N VAL A 57 -3.26 -5.17 -3.30
CA VAL A 57 -2.63 -4.63 -2.08
C VAL A 57 -3.12 -5.40 -0.86
N GLN A 58 -2.19 -5.92 -0.07
CA GLN A 58 -2.50 -6.47 1.24
C GLN A 58 -2.68 -5.32 2.23
N ILE A 59 -3.85 -5.21 2.88
CA ILE A 59 -4.13 -4.11 3.81
C ILE A 59 -4.37 -4.66 5.21
N THR A 60 -3.52 -4.28 6.16
CA THR A 60 -3.68 -4.56 7.59
C THR A 60 -4.16 -3.31 8.31
N VAL A 61 -5.25 -3.39 9.08
CA VAL A 61 -5.82 -2.24 9.80
C VAL A 61 -5.98 -2.55 11.28
N GLY A 62 -5.73 -1.55 12.14
CA GLY A 62 -6.00 -1.61 13.58
C GLY A 62 -4.79 -1.93 14.46
N GLU A 63 -3.69 -2.39 13.86
CA GLU A 63 -2.45 -2.73 14.54
C GLU A 63 -1.24 -2.55 13.63
N HIS A 64 -0.04 -2.50 14.24
CA HIS A 64 1.25 -2.45 13.55
C HIS A 64 2.08 -3.70 13.89
N PRO A 65 1.72 -4.88 13.37
CA PRO A 65 2.41 -6.11 13.71
C PRO A 65 3.82 -6.09 13.12
N LEU A 66 4.81 -6.44 13.96
CA LEU A 66 6.22 -6.48 13.54
C LEU A 66 6.48 -7.50 12.42
N SER A 67 5.62 -8.51 12.28
CA SER A 67 5.67 -9.50 11.20
C SER A 67 5.51 -8.91 9.80
N LEU A 68 5.14 -7.63 9.66
CA LEU A 68 5.13 -6.93 8.37
C LEU A 68 6.53 -6.48 7.91
N LEU A 69 7.53 -6.56 8.80
CA LEU A 69 8.92 -6.25 8.49
C LEU A 69 9.75 -7.48 8.10
N ASP A 70 9.18 -8.68 8.28
CA ASP A 70 9.75 -9.96 7.86
C ASP A 70 9.55 -10.19 6.34
#